data_AF-A0A8T6RAN1-F1
#
_entry.id   AF-A0A8T6RAN1-F1
#
_cell.length_a   1.000
_cell.length_b   1.000
_cell.length_c   1.000
_cell.angle_alpha   90.00
_cell.angle_beta   90.00
_cell.angle_gamma   90.00
#
_symmetry.space_group_name_H-M   'P 1'
#
loop_
_entity.id
_entity.type
_entity.pdbx_description
1 polymer ?
#
loop_
_entity_poly.entity_id
_entity_poly.type
_entity_poly.pdbx_seq_one_letter_code
_entity_poly.pdbx_strand_id
1 'polypeptide(L)' 'MKLELILNLLILILGIIVAIAPHTFAPVCVTEMRCWFTRDMETILGVAIAILGFVGAYRSLGQ' A
#
# COMPACT_ATOMS: atom_id res chain seq x y z
N MET A 1 -11.10 11.75 -16.82
CA MET A 1 -9.63 11.92 -16.70
C MET A 1 -9.21 12.43 -15.32
N LYS A 2 -9.62 13.63 -14.88
CA LYS A 2 -9.22 14.17 -13.55
C LYS A 2 -9.66 13.31 -12.35
N LEU A 3 -10.85 12.72 -12.40
CA LEU A 3 -11.36 11.85 -11.35
C LEU A 3 -10.57 10.53 -11.23
N GLU A 4 -10.20 9.92 -12.36
CA GLU A 4 -9.43 8.67 -12.37
C GLU A 4 -8.00 8.87 -11.87
N LEU A 5 -7.41 10.02 -12.19
CA LEU A 5 -6.10 10.40 -11.66
C LEU A 5 -6.14 10.65 -10.15
N ILE A 6 -7.17 11.32 -9.64
CA ILE A 6 -7.39 11.51 -8.19
C ILE A 6 -7.57 10.16 -7.50
N LEU A 7 -8.36 9.25 -8.09
CA LEU A 7 -8.62 7.93 -7.53
C LEU A 7 -7.35 7.07 -7.46
N ASN A 8 -6.57 7.04 -8.55
CA ASN A 8 -5.29 6.33 -8.59
C ASN A 8 -4.26 6.91 -7.62
N LEU A 9 -4.22 8.23 -7.46
CA LEU A 9 -3.38 8.88 -6.46
C LEU A 9 -3.82 8.50 -5.03
N LEU A 10 -5.13 8.42 -4.78
CA LEU A 10 -5.66 8.00 -3.49
C LEU A 10 -5.27 6.55 -3.18
N ILE A 11 -5.38 5.66 -4.17
CA ILE A 11 -4.99 4.24 -4.06
C ILE A 11 -3.49 4.12 -3.76
N LEU A 12 -2.66 4.94 -4.41
CA LEU A 12 -1.23 4.99 -4.15
C LEU A 12 -0.93 5.38 -2.70
N ILE A 13 -1.56 6.45 -2.22
CA ILE A 13 -1.39 6.93 -0.84
C ILE A 13 -1.87 5.86 0.15
N LEU A 14 -3.02 5.23 -0.11
CA LEU A 14 -3.55 4.13 0.70
C LEU A 14 -2.59 2.94 0.75
N GLY A 15 -2.02 2.53 -0.38
CA GLY A 15 -1.04 1.43 -0.44
C GLY A 15 0.20 1.71 0.42
N ILE A 16 0.71 2.95 0.37
CA ILE A 16 1.85 3.37 1.21
C ILE A 16 1.49 3.31 2.70
N ILE A 17 0.31 3.81 3.07
CA ILE A 17 -0.16 3.79 4.46
C ILE A 17 -0.27 2.34 4.96
N VAL A 18 -0.88 1.45 4.17
CA VAL A 18 -1.02 0.02 4.50
C VAL A 18 0.35 -0.66 4.64
N ALA A 19 1.31 -0.35 3.76
CA ALA A 19 2.65 -0.95 3.85
C ALA A 19 3.39 -0.56 5.13
N ILE A 20 3.17 0.65 5.63
CA ILE A 20 3.84 1.20 6.82
C ILE A 20 3.07 0.86 8.11
N ALA A 21 1.76 0.63 8.02
CA ALA A 21 0.88 0.37 9.16
C ALA A 21 1.38 -0.70 10.15
N PRO A 22 1.86 -1.88 9.71
CA PRO A 22 2.28 -2.93 10.64
C PRO A 22 3.66 -2.65 11.28
N HIS A 23 4.36 -1.60 10.83
CA HIS A 23 5.60 -1.12 11.43
C HIS A 23 5.37 -0.03 12.48
N THR A 24 4.31 0.77 12.36
CA THR A 24 4.10 1.98 13.18
C THR A 24 2.92 1.93 14.15
N PHE A 25 1.76 1.40 13.75
CA PHE A 25 0.53 1.52 14.55
C PHE A 25 0.20 0.25 15.34
N ALA A 26 0.49 -0.91 14.77
CA ALA A 26 0.30 -2.20 15.40
C ALA A 26 1.52 -3.07 15.11
N PRO A 27 2.64 -2.89 15.85
CA PRO A 27 3.77 -3.80 15.72
C PRO A 27 3.29 -5.19 16.11
N VAL A 28 2.93 -6.00 15.13
CA VAL A 28 2.36 -7.34 15.33
C VAL A 28 3.34 -8.30 16.02
N CYS A 29 4.60 -7.88 16.22
CA CYS A 29 5.69 -8.70 16.74
C CYS A 29 6.26 -8.22 18.09
N VAL A 30 5.44 -7.80 19.07
CA VAL A 30 5.99 -7.51 20.42
C VAL A 30 6.05 -8.77 21.29
N THR A 31 5.17 -9.75 21.10
CA THR A 31 4.99 -10.86 22.05
C THR A 31 5.04 -12.27 21.45
N GLU A 32 4.75 -12.47 20.16
CA GLU A 32 4.64 -13.82 19.57
C GLU A 32 5.44 -13.99 18.27
N MET A 33 6.30 -15.02 18.24
CA MET A 33 7.33 -15.22 17.20
C MET A 33 6.79 -15.51 15.78
N ARG A 34 5.48 -15.77 15.61
CA ARG A 34 4.87 -16.12 14.31
C ARG A 34 4.34 -14.94 13.49
N CYS A 35 4.31 -13.73 14.05
CA CYS A 35 3.72 -12.57 13.38
C CYS A 35 4.59 -11.99 12.25
N TRP A 36 5.83 -12.47 12.07
CA TRP A 36 6.69 -12.07 10.96
C TRP A 36 6.05 -12.33 9.60
N PHE A 37 5.34 -13.45 9.44
CA PHE A 37 4.68 -13.77 8.18
C PHE A 37 3.52 -12.83 7.88
N THR A 38 2.69 -12.52 8.88
CA THR A 38 1.59 -11.56 8.73
C THR A 38 2.12 -10.16 8.44
N ARG A 39 3.17 -9.72 9.15
CA ARG A 39 3.81 -8.43 8.92
C ARG A 39 4.32 -8.30 7.50
N ASP A 40 5.07 -9.30 7.04
CA ASP A 40 5.68 -9.31 5.71
C ASP A 40 4.60 -9.33 4.61
N MET A 41 3.57 -10.17 4.76
CA MET A 41 2.47 -10.25 3.82
C MET A 41 1.65 -8.96 3.74
N GLU A 42 1.40 -8.30 4.87
CA GLU A 42 0.68 -7.03 4.89
C GLU A 42 1.50 -5.91 4.24
N THR A 43 2.81 -5.86 4.47
CA THR A 43 3.71 -4.93 3.80
C THR A 43 3.75 -5.18 2.28
N ILE A 44 3.85 -6.44 1.86
CA ILE A 44 3.82 -6.82 0.43
C ILE A 44 2.49 -6.40 -0.21
N LEU A 45 1.37 -6.62 0.47
CA LEU A 45 0.05 -6.22 -0.01
C LEU A 45 -0.04 -4.70 -0.20
N GLY A 46 0.40 -3.92 0.80
CA GLY A 46 0.44 -2.46 0.71
C GLY A 46 1.30 -1.97 -0.45
N VAL A 47 2.49 -2.56 -0.64
CA VAL A 47 3.38 -2.26 -1.77
C VAL A 47 2.71 -2.58 -3.11
N ALA A 48 2.06 -3.74 -3.24
CA ALA A 48 1.36 -4.12 -4.46
C ALA A 48 0.26 -3.11 -4.81
N ILE A 49 -0.53 -2.68 -3.83
CA ILE A 49 -1.57 -1.66 -4.01
C ILE A 49 -0.95 -0.31 -4.44
N ALA A 50 0.16 0.09 -3.82
CA ALA A 50 0.85 1.32 -4.18
C ALA A 50 1.36 1.30 -5.63
N ILE A 51 1.92 0.17 -6.08
CA ILE A 51 2.37 -0.03 -7.47
C ILE A 51 1.19 0.04 -8.44
N LEU A 52 0.05 -0.59 -8.12
CA LEU A 52 -1.14 -0.53 -8.97
C LEU A 52 -1.68 0.90 -9.10
N GLY A 53 -1.74 1.66 -7.99
CA GLY A 53 -2.11 3.07 -8.01
C GLY A 53 -1.14 3.93 -8.83
N PHE A 54 0.16 3.65 -8.73
CA PHE A 54 1.19 4.31 -9.53
C PHE A 54 1.01 4.03 -11.03
N VAL A 55 0.93 2.76 -11.42
CA VAL A 55 0.76 2.37 -12.83
C VAL A 55 -0.54 2.92 -13.40
N GLY A 56 -1.64 2.91 -12.63
CA GLY A 56 -2.91 3.52 -13.02
C GLY A 56 -2.80 5.03 -13.23
N ALA A 57 -2.11 5.75 -12.34
CA ALA A 57 -1.87 7.18 -12.49
C ALA A 57 -1.01 7.49 -13.73
N TYR A 58 0.06 6.71 -13.97
CA TYR A 58 0.92 6.87 -15.16
C TYR A 58 0.16 6.61 -16.47
N ARG A 59 -0.67 5.55 -16.51
CA ARG A 59 -1.54 5.25 -17.66
C ARG A 59 -2.53 6.39 -17.91
N SER A 60 -3.14 6.95 -16.86
CA SER A 60 -4.09 8.07 -16.98
C SER A 60 -3.44 9.41 -17.34
N LEU A 61 -2.13 9.56 -17.17
CA LEU A 61 -1.36 10.76 -17.56
C LEU A 61 -0.86 10.68 -19.01
N GLY A 62 -0.61 9.46 -19.51
CA GLY A 62 -0.12 9.22 -20.86
C GLY A 62 -1.21 9.05 -21.94
N GLN A 63 -2.49 9.17 -21.55
CA GLN A 63 -3.66 9.05 -22.41
C GLN A 63 -4.43 10.37 -22.44
#